data_AF-A0A455T0K0-F1
#
_entry.id   AF-A0A455T0K0-F1
#
_cell.length_a   1.000
_cell.length_b   1.000
_cell.length_c   1.000
_cell.angle_alpha   90.00
_cell.angle_beta   90.00
_cell.angle_gamma   90.00
#
_symmetry.space_group_name_H-M   'P 1'
#
loop_
_entity.id
_entity.type
_entity.pdbx_description
1 polymer ?
#
loop_
_entity_poly.entity_id
_entity_poly.type
_entity_poly.pdbx_seq_one_letter_code
_entity_poly.pdbx_strand_id
1 'polypeptide(L)'
;MPGGEASAFYSQETAEEAVQYALDHGTIVEDTGAVRVLVASFPENIGYVYDRNGTRTDTNIVRVVERILPNGTTFILTAYPVTP
;
A
#
# COMPACT_ATOMS: atom_id res chain seq x y z
N MET A 1 7.02 -6.37 23.54
CA MET A 1 5.91 -5.82 22.74
C MET A 1 5.73 -6.75 21.56
N PRO A 2 4.53 -7.28 21.27
CA PRO A 2 4.33 -8.04 20.04
C PRO A 2 4.43 -7.06 18.88
N GLY A 3 5.48 -7.17 18.05
CA GLY A 3 5.66 -6.34 16.87
C GLY A 3 4.51 -6.51 15.89
N GLY A 4 4.07 -5.42 15.24
CA GLY A 4 3.22 -5.51 14.07
C GLY A 4 3.97 -6.13 12.89
N GLU A 5 3.22 -6.59 11.88
CA GLU A 5 3.82 -6.89 10.57
C GLU A 5 4.46 -5.60 10.02
N ALA A 6 5.66 -5.70 9.46
CA ALA A 6 6.38 -4.57 8.90
C ALA A 6 6.68 -4.84 7.43
N SER A 7 6.53 -3.86 6.56
CA SER A 7 6.76 -4.02 5.13
C SER A 7 7.51 -2.84 4.54
N ALA A 8 8.15 -3.10 3.40
CA ALA A 8 8.87 -2.08 2.65
C ALA A 8 8.91 -2.43 1.16
N PHE A 9 8.89 -1.41 0.33
CA PHE A 9 9.19 -1.52 -1.10
C PHE A 9 10.67 -1.83 -1.30
N TYR A 10 11.00 -2.43 -2.45
CA TYR A 10 12.41 -2.69 -2.79
C TYR A 10 13.22 -1.41 -3.03
N SER A 11 12.58 -0.37 -3.53
CA SER A 11 13.21 0.93 -3.83
C SER A 11 12.18 2.05 -3.78
N GLN A 12 12.66 3.29 -3.82
CA GLN A 12 11.80 4.47 -3.97
C GLN A 12 11.06 4.46 -5.32
N GLU A 13 11.75 4.13 -6.41
CA GLU A 13 11.17 4.05 -7.75
C GLU A 13 10.00 3.06 -7.81
N THR A 14 10.20 1.86 -7.26
CA THR A 14 9.14 0.85 -7.16
C THR A 14 7.96 1.33 -6.31
N ALA A 15 8.22 2.10 -5.25
CA ALA A 15 7.16 2.69 -4.44
C ALA A 15 6.34 3.72 -5.25
N GLU A 16 7.01 4.61 -5.97
CA GLU A 16 6.37 5.66 -6.79
C GLU A 16 5.52 5.06 -7.92
N GLU A 17 6.07 4.09 -8.65
CA GLU A 17 5.36 3.38 -9.72
C GLU A 17 4.15 2.61 -9.18
N ALA A 18 4.34 1.86 -8.08
CA ALA A 18 3.27 1.06 -7.50
C ALA A 18 2.13 1.94 -6.97
N VAL A 19 2.47 3.06 -6.35
CA VAL A 19 1.50 4.04 -5.86
C VAL A 19 0.75 4.67 -7.03
N GLN A 20 1.44 5.20 -8.04
CA GLN A 20 0.80 5.80 -9.20
C GLN A 20 -0.15 4.82 -9.89
N TYR A 21 0.27 3.58 -10.10
CA TYR A 21 -0.58 2.55 -10.68
C TYR A 21 -1.82 2.26 -9.83
N ALA A 22 -1.69 2.20 -8.50
CA ALA A 22 -2.83 1.99 -7.61
C ALA A 22 -3.81 3.18 -7.59
N LEU A 23 -3.34 4.41 -7.79
CA LEU A 23 -4.21 5.57 -7.95
C LEU A 23 -5.04 5.50 -9.25
N ASP A 24 -4.43 5.01 -10.33
CA ASP A 24 -5.06 4.96 -11.65
C ASP A 24 -5.95 3.72 -11.87
N HIS A 25 -5.56 2.58 -11.28
CA HIS A 25 -6.14 1.26 -11.58
C HIS A 25 -6.51 0.45 -10.32
N GLY A 26 -6.22 0.97 -9.13
CA GLY A 26 -6.47 0.25 -7.88
C GLY A 26 -7.96 0.03 -7.61
N THR A 27 -8.26 -1.06 -6.92
CA THR A 27 -9.61 -1.32 -6.41
C THR A 27 -9.81 -0.59 -5.08
N ILE A 28 -10.88 0.18 -4.96
CA ILE A 28 -11.29 0.79 -3.69
C ILE A 28 -11.84 -0.32 -2.80
N VAL A 29 -11.17 -0.60 -1.68
CA VAL A 29 -11.60 -1.61 -0.70
C VAL A 29 -12.24 -0.98 0.54
N GLU A 30 -12.03 0.32 0.76
CA GLU A 30 -12.68 1.11 1.80
C GLU A 30 -12.83 2.56 1.32
N ASP A 31 -14.00 3.16 1.53
CA ASP A 31 -14.24 4.59 1.32
C ASP A 31 -15.21 5.09 2.39
N THR A 32 -14.73 6.00 3.24
CA THR A 32 -15.52 6.64 4.32
C THR A 32 -15.87 8.10 3.99
N GLY A 33 -15.54 8.56 2.79
CA GLY A 33 -15.62 9.96 2.37
C GLY A 33 -14.46 10.84 2.87
N ALA A 34 -13.85 10.50 4.01
CA ALA A 34 -12.66 11.20 4.54
C ALA A 34 -11.37 10.40 4.35
N VAL A 35 -11.46 9.08 4.30
CA VAL A 35 -10.36 8.15 4.05
C VAL A 35 -10.78 7.18 2.96
N ARG A 36 -9.87 6.93 2.02
CA ARG A 36 -10.01 5.92 0.97
C ARG A 36 -8.83 4.97 1.02
N VAL A 37 -9.10 3.68 0.85
CA VAL A 37 -8.07 2.64 0.75
C VAL A 37 -8.15 1.98 -0.61
N LEU A 38 -7.04 2.02 -1.33
CA LEU A 38 -6.86 1.41 -2.64
C LEU A 38 -5.95 0.18 -2.51
N VAL A 39 -6.25 -0.87 -3.26
CA VAL A 39 -5.41 -2.06 -3.37
C VAL A 39 -5.15 -2.37 -4.85
N ALA A 40 -3.90 -2.66 -5.18
CA ALA A 40 -3.50 -3.10 -6.52
C ALA A 40 -2.50 -4.25 -6.43
N SER A 41 -2.50 -5.10 -7.45
CA SER A 41 -1.57 -6.23 -7.60
C SER A 41 -0.77 -6.11 -8.89
N PHE A 42 0.49 -6.54 -8.85
CA PHE A 42 1.43 -6.47 -9.96
C PHE A 42 1.83 -7.87 -10.45
N PRO A 43 2.29 -8.03 -11.70
CA PRO A 43 2.85 -9.30 -12.17
C PRO A 43 4.14 -9.71 -11.45
N GLU A 44 4.91 -8.72 -10.97
CA GLU A 44 6.19 -8.90 -10.29
C GLU A 44 6.11 -8.44 -8.83
N ASN A 45 6.99 -8.95 -7.98
CA ASN A 45 7.08 -8.50 -6.60
C ASN A 45 7.57 -7.06 -6.53
N ILE A 46 7.00 -6.27 -5.63
CA ILE A 46 7.30 -4.84 -5.45
C ILE A 46 7.98 -4.55 -4.10
N GLY A 47 7.99 -5.54 -3.21
CA GLY A 47 8.51 -5.39 -1.86
C GLY A 47 8.31 -6.66 -1.04
N TYR A 48 8.38 -6.51 0.28
CA TYR A 48 8.28 -7.62 1.22
C TYR A 48 7.55 -7.24 2.50
N VAL A 49 7.05 -8.26 3.19
CA VAL A 49 6.42 -8.18 4.50
C VAL A 49 7.16 -9.13 5.46
N TYR A 50 7.43 -8.66 6.67
CA TYR A 50 7.91 -9.46 7.79
C TYR A 50 6.75 -9.85 8.69
N ASP A 51 6.60 -11.15 8.94
CA ASP A 51 5.72 -11.64 9.99
C ASP A 51 6.32 -11.38 11.39
N ARG A 52 5.55 -11.71 12.44
CA ARG A 52 6.01 -11.54 13.84
C ARG A 52 7.21 -12.41 14.23
N ASN A 53 7.49 -13.46 13.46
CA ASN A 53 8.63 -14.35 13.67
C ASN A 53 9.88 -13.86 12.92
N GLY A 54 9.78 -12.77 12.15
CA GLY A 54 10.85 -12.27 11.29
C GLY A 54 10.96 -13.01 9.95
N THR A 55 9.96 -13.82 9.60
CA THR A 55 9.89 -14.46 8.28
C THR A 55 9.55 -13.42 7.23
N ARG A 56 10.43 -13.26 6.24
CA ARG A 56 10.23 -12.37 5.11
C ARG A 56 9.44 -13.09 4.00
N THR A 57 8.37 -12.46 3.54
CA THR A 57 7.61 -12.90 2.37
C THR A 57 7.62 -11.77 1.34
N ASP A 58 8.08 -12.06 0.12
CA ASP A 58 7.97 -11.13 -1.00
C ASP A 58 6.52 -11.02 -1.46
N THR A 59 6.10 -9.83 -1.87
CA THR A 59 4.72 -9.58 -2.31
C THR A 59 4.68 -8.65 -3.51
N ASN A 60 3.64 -8.83 -4.31
CA ASN A 60 3.27 -8.04 -5.46
C ASN A 60 2.00 -7.21 -5.21
N ILE A 61 1.56 -7.04 -3.95
CA ILE A 61 0.34 -6.30 -3.62
C ILE A 61 0.70 -5.04 -2.84
N VAL A 62 0.15 -3.89 -3.26
CA VAL A 62 0.25 -2.62 -2.56
C VAL A 62 -1.09 -2.23 -1.95
N ARG A 63 -1.05 -1.64 -0.76
CA ARG A 63 -2.16 -0.89 -0.18
C ARG A 63 -1.77 0.58 -0.10
N VAL A 64 -2.63 1.46 -0.62
CA VAL A 64 -2.48 2.92 -0.55
C VAL A 64 -3.62 3.47 0.30
N VAL A 65 -3.28 4.32 1.26
CA VAL A 65 -4.25 4.99 2.14
C VAL A 65 -4.24 6.47 1.82
N GLU A 66 -5.39 6.98 1.40
CA GLU A 66 -5.62 8.37 1.06
C GLU A 66 -6.49 9.07 2.11
N ARG A 67 -6.24 10.36 2.30
CA ARG A 67 -7.13 11.27 3.02
C ARG A 67 -7.73 12.28 2.06
N ILE A 68 -9.05 12.36 2.07
CA ILE A 68 -9.82 13.31 1.26
C ILE A 68 -10.28 14.43 2.20
N LEU A 69 -9.87 15.66 1.89
CA LEU A 69 -10.32 16.85 2.62
C LEU A 69 -11.69 17.34 2.11
N PRO A 70 -12.44 18.13 2.90
CA PRO A 70 -13.75 18.64 2.48
C PRO A 70 -13.74 19.49 1.20
N ASN A 71 -12.59 20.06 0.82
CA ASN A 71 -12.39 20.80 -0.41
C ASN A 71 -12.08 19.92 -1.63
N GLY A 72 -12.09 18.59 -1.48
CA GLY A 72 -11.77 17.62 -2.53
C GLY A 72 -10.28 17.34 -2.73
N THR A 73 -9.38 18.00 -1.99
CA THR A 73 -7.94 17.68 -2.06
C THR A 73 -7.67 16.31 -1.45
N THR A 74 -6.92 15.48 -2.18
CA THR A 74 -6.53 14.13 -1.75
C THR A 74 -5.05 14.10 -1.39
N PHE A 75 -4.72 13.49 -0.26
CA PHE A 75 -3.35 13.28 0.21
C PHE A 75 -3.10 11.80 0.42
N ILE A 76 -1.95 11.30 -0.03
CA ILE A 76 -1.49 9.96 0.31
C ILE A 76 -0.93 10.03 1.73
N LEU A 77 -1.56 9.33 2.67
CA LEU A 77 -1.08 9.24 4.05
C LEU A 77 0.08 8.25 4.15
N THR A 78 -0.06 7.10 3.49
CA THR A 78 0.95 6.05 3.43
C THR A 78 0.62 5.09 2.30
N ALA A 79 1.64 4.39 1.82
CA ALA A 79 1.50 3.24 0.95
C ALA A 79 2.50 2.18 1.41
N TYR A 80 2.10 0.91 1.38
CA TYR A 80 2.96 -0.17 1.83
C TYR A 80 2.59 -1.51 1.16
N PRO A 81 3.58 -2.40 0.93
CA PRO A 81 3.31 -3.75 0.47
C PRO A 81 2.55 -4.56 1.53
N VAL A 82 1.66 -5.44 1.09
CA VAL A 82 0.84 -6.32 1.94
C VAL A 82 0.82 -7.74 1.40
N THR A 83 0.54 -8.73 2.25
CA THR A 83 0.18 -10.08 1.78
C THR A 83 -1.32 -10.17 1.48
N PRO A 84 -1.77 -11.13 0.66
CA PRO A 84 -3.18 -11.41 0.43
C PRO A 84 -3.99 -11.64 1.72
#